data_AF-A0A2V9RUD2-F1
#
_entry.id   AF-A0A2V9RUD2-F1
#
_cell.length_a   1.000
_cell.length_b   1.000
_cell.length_c   1.000
_cell.angle_alpha   90.00
_cell.angle_beta   90.00
_cell.angle_gamma   90.00
#
_symmetry.space_group_name_H-M   'P 1'
#
loop_
_entity.id
_entity.type
_entity.pdbx_description
1 polymer ?
#
loop_
_entity_poly.entity_id
_entity_poly.type
_entity_poly.pdbx_seq_one_letter_code
_entity_poly.pdbx_strand_id
1 'polypeptide(L)'
;MGPTRNCDWWFFDKIVVLDTSGRYVFQTKESDSAGEWQELLNLLRNNRRREPLNGVMVAVPAESLASKPIDKLKEQAAQLRERLDEIVQRLGVKFPVYLALTKGDRIAGFSEFFEALPDQFKGQALGYANSELGNNADTSRFFEKAFRTMCERAERLRLAMIYEQERNDIPRGMFLFPAELKSLHAPLKAFVDVLFRPSPYRDAPFF
;
A
#
# COMPACT_ATOMS: atom_id res chain seq x y z
N MET A 1 -6.60 -12.53 -14.32
CA MET A 1 -7.42 -11.31 -14.46
C MET A 1 -6.66 -10.31 -15.31
N GLY A 2 -7.29 -9.73 -16.33
CA GLY A 2 -6.71 -8.61 -17.08
C GLY A 2 -6.74 -7.31 -16.26
N PRO A 3 -6.04 -6.25 -16.70
CA PRO A 3 -6.06 -4.96 -16.00
C PRO A 3 -7.46 -4.34 -15.97
N THR A 4 -7.84 -3.74 -14.84
CA THR A 4 -9.09 -2.97 -14.67
C THR A 4 -9.14 -1.88 -15.73
N ARG A 5 -10.21 -1.88 -16.55
CA ARG A 5 -10.30 -0.96 -17.70
C ARG A 5 -10.83 0.41 -17.32
N ASN A 6 -11.86 0.48 -16.48
CA ASN A 6 -12.53 1.73 -16.09
C ASN A 6 -12.52 1.89 -14.56
N CYS A 7 -13.65 1.59 -13.90
CA CYS A 7 -13.82 1.58 -12.45
C CYS A 7 -14.76 0.42 -12.09
N ASP A 8 -14.28 -0.54 -11.30
CA ASP A 8 -15.09 -1.68 -10.86
C ASP A 8 -15.60 -1.44 -9.43
N TRP A 9 -16.84 -1.86 -9.18
CA TRP A 9 -17.52 -1.64 -7.90
C TRP A 9 -17.70 -2.96 -7.19
N TRP A 10 -17.11 -3.07 -6.01
CA TRP A 10 -17.21 -4.26 -5.16
C TRP A 10 -18.04 -3.92 -3.93
N PHE A 11 -19.15 -4.63 -3.77
CA PHE A 11 -20.07 -4.45 -2.66
C PHE A 11 -19.86 -5.55 -1.63
N PHE A 12 -19.59 -5.14 -0.40
CA PHE A 12 -19.51 -6.00 0.77
C PHE A 12 -20.51 -5.51 1.82
N ASP A 13 -20.81 -6.33 2.82
CA ASP A 13 -21.82 -6.05 3.85
C ASP A 13 -21.64 -4.69 4.54
N LYS A 14 -20.41 -4.18 4.62
CA LYS A 14 -20.06 -2.94 5.34
C LYS A 14 -19.24 -1.93 4.54
N ILE A 15 -18.77 -2.28 3.35
CA ILE A 15 -17.89 -1.43 2.55
C ILE A 15 -18.20 -1.56 1.06
N VAL A 16 -18.08 -0.43 0.35
CA VAL A 16 -18.03 -0.41 -1.12
C VAL A 16 -16.61 -0.04 -1.51
N VAL A 17 -15.97 -0.88 -2.32
CA VAL A 17 -14.62 -0.63 -2.85
C VAL A 17 -14.75 -0.22 -4.31
N LEU A 18 -14.18 0.95 -4.63
CA LEU A 18 -14.05 1.45 -5.99
C LEU A 18 -12.64 1.09 -6.48
N ASP A 19 -12.54 0.07 -7.31
CA ASP A 19 -11.28 -0.32 -7.93
C ASP A 19 -11.06 0.52 -9.19
N THR A 20 -10.02 1.34 -9.17
CA THR A 20 -9.74 2.28 -10.26
C THR A 20 -8.67 1.74 -11.19
N SER A 21 -8.87 1.93 -12.50
CA SER A 21 -7.84 1.60 -13.48
C SER A 21 -6.57 2.42 -13.23
N GLY A 22 -5.41 1.78 -13.38
CA GLY A 22 -4.10 2.46 -13.30
C GLY A 22 -3.96 3.64 -14.27
N ARG A 23 -4.76 3.71 -15.34
CA ARG A 23 -4.78 4.85 -16.28
C ARG A 23 -5.29 6.15 -15.65
N TYR A 24 -6.07 6.05 -14.57
CA TYR A 24 -6.47 7.22 -13.80
C TYR A 24 -5.32 7.76 -12.97
N VAL A 25 -4.34 6.92 -12.61
CA VAL A 25 -3.14 7.36 -11.88
C VAL A 25 -2.06 7.83 -12.87
N PHE A 26 -1.66 6.95 -13.78
CA PHE A 26 -0.58 7.16 -14.74
C PHE A 26 -1.18 7.71 -16.05
N GLN A 27 -1.32 9.04 -16.14
CA GLN A 27 -1.81 9.68 -17.36
C GLN A 27 -0.82 9.43 -18.51
N THR A 28 -1.22 8.62 -19.48
CA THR A 28 -0.59 8.58 -20.80
C THR A 28 -1.16 9.71 -21.66
N LYS A 29 -0.33 10.38 -22.47
CA LYS A 29 -0.72 11.52 -23.34
C LYS A 29 -1.86 11.22 -24.33
N GLU A 30 -2.27 9.96 -24.45
CA GLU A 30 -3.23 9.44 -25.43
C GLU A 30 -4.63 9.15 -24.86
N SER A 31 -4.87 9.36 -23.56
CA SER A 31 -6.14 8.97 -22.93
C SER A 31 -6.96 10.15 -22.41
N ASP A 32 -8.27 10.13 -22.68
CA ASP A 32 -9.30 11.02 -22.08
C ASP A 32 -9.53 10.74 -20.57
N SER A 33 -8.57 10.08 -19.92
CA SER A 33 -8.65 9.58 -18.55
C SER A 33 -8.73 10.70 -17.52
N ALA A 34 -8.24 11.90 -17.85
CA ALA A 34 -8.38 13.08 -17.01
C ALA A 34 -9.86 13.47 -16.86
N GLY A 35 -10.64 13.47 -17.96
CA GLY A 35 -12.07 13.78 -17.93
C GLY A 35 -12.86 12.75 -17.12
N GLU A 36 -12.60 11.46 -17.36
CA GLU A 36 -13.23 10.37 -16.63
C GLU A 36 -12.94 10.39 -15.13
N TRP A 37 -11.69 10.69 -14.75
CA TRP A 37 -11.31 10.85 -13.34
C TRP A 37 -12.08 12.00 -12.69
N GLN A 38 -12.23 13.14 -13.38
CA GLN A 38 -13.02 14.24 -12.85
C GLN A 38 -14.49 13.92 -12.69
N GLU A 39 -15.05 13.17 -13.64
CA GLU A 39 -16.44 12.75 -13.55
C GLU A 39 -16.66 11.77 -12.39
N LEU A 40 -15.72 10.85 -12.15
CA LEU A 40 -15.77 9.98 -10.98
C LEU A 40 -15.82 10.79 -9.66
N LEU A 41 -14.95 11.80 -9.52
CA LEU A 41 -14.95 12.65 -8.32
C LEU A 41 -16.23 13.48 -8.20
N ASN A 42 -16.78 13.97 -9.31
CA ASN A 42 -18.07 14.66 -9.31
C ASN A 42 -19.21 13.75 -8.85
N LEU A 43 -19.24 12.50 -9.32
CA LEU A 43 -20.23 11.50 -8.91
C LEU A 43 -20.16 11.24 -7.40
N LEU A 44 -18.96 11.10 -6.84
CA LEU A 44 -18.78 10.94 -5.39
C LEU A 44 -19.28 12.15 -4.62
N ARG A 45 -18.89 13.36 -5.03
CA ARG A 45 -19.32 14.61 -4.40
C ARG A 45 -20.84 14.78 -4.42
N ASN A 46 -21.47 14.46 -5.54
CA ASN A 46 -22.90 14.69 -5.75
C ASN A 46 -23.76 13.66 -5.02
N ASN A 47 -23.35 12.39 -5.00
CA ASN A 47 -24.15 11.28 -4.47
C ASN A 47 -23.81 10.92 -3.00
N ARG A 48 -22.62 11.29 -2.50
CA ARG A 48 -22.17 11.00 -1.13
C ARG A 48 -21.77 12.26 -0.37
N ARG A 49 -22.65 13.27 -0.32
CA ARG A 49 -22.36 14.61 0.22
C ARG A 49 -21.79 14.66 1.65
N ARG A 50 -22.16 13.72 2.53
CA ARG A 50 -21.70 13.69 3.94
C ARG A 50 -20.34 13.05 4.11
N GLU A 51 -20.11 11.93 3.44
CA GLU A 51 -18.86 11.16 3.48
C GLU A 51 -18.54 10.66 2.07
N PRO A 52 -17.99 11.53 1.20
CA PRO A 52 -17.74 11.19 -0.19
C PRO A 52 -16.66 10.10 -0.33
N LEU A 53 -15.76 10.01 0.65
CA LEU A 53 -14.72 8.99 0.72
C LEU A 53 -14.32 8.71 2.17
N ASN A 54 -14.20 7.44 2.53
CA ASN A 54 -13.80 7.01 3.88
C ASN A 54 -12.30 6.68 3.99
N GLY A 55 -11.60 6.53 2.86
CA GLY A 55 -10.17 6.23 2.79
C GLY A 55 -9.73 5.91 1.36
N VAL A 56 -8.41 5.91 1.13
CA VAL A 56 -7.80 5.50 -0.14
C VAL A 56 -6.80 4.40 0.13
N MET A 57 -6.82 3.32 -0.67
CA MET A 57 -5.77 2.30 -0.64
C MET A 57 -4.81 2.51 -1.81
N VAL A 58 -3.52 2.68 -1.52
CA VAL A 58 -2.44 2.73 -2.49
C VAL A 58 -1.78 1.36 -2.53
N ALA A 59 -1.97 0.64 -3.64
CA ALA A 59 -1.35 -0.65 -3.87
C ALA A 59 0.04 -0.49 -4.52
N VAL A 60 1.08 -0.98 -3.85
CA VAL A 60 2.46 -0.97 -4.35
C VAL A 60 2.91 -2.42 -4.56
N PRO A 61 3.16 -2.86 -5.80
CA PRO A 61 3.65 -4.21 -6.04
C PRO A 61 5.07 -4.42 -5.50
N ALA A 62 5.32 -5.50 -4.77
CA ALA A 62 6.63 -5.81 -4.20
C ALA A 62 7.71 -5.96 -5.29
N GLU A 63 7.37 -6.58 -6.42
CA GLU A 63 8.25 -6.69 -7.59
C GLU A 63 8.72 -5.31 -8.10
N SER A 64 7.86 -4.28 -7.99
CA SER A 64 8.20 -2.91 -8.42
C SER A 64 9.29 -2.32 -7.52
N LEU A 65 9.20 -2.55 -6.21
CA LEU A 65 10.19 -2.09 -5.24
C LEU A 65 11.53 -2.80 -5.40
N ALA A 66 11.50 -4.08 -5.76
CA ALA A 66 12.70 -4.90 -5.93
C ALA A 66 13.44 -4.61 -7.25
N SER A 67 12.72 -4.27 -8.32
CA SER A 67 13.29 -4.20 -9.68
C SER A 67 13.46 -2.79 -10.24
N LYS A 68 12.69 -1.79 -9.79
CA LYS A 68 12.76 -0.44 -10.36
C LYS A 68 13.84 0.41 -9.70
N PRO A 69 14.51 1.30 -10.45
CA PRO A 69 15.34 2.34 -9.87
C PRO A 69 14.54 3.24 -8.92
N ILE A 70 15.18 3.69 -7.84
CA ILE A 70 14.56 4.55 -6.82
C ILE A 70 13.94 5.81 -7.44
N ASP A 71 14.56 6.42 -8.44
CA ASP A 71 14.02 7.63 -9.08
C ASP A 71 12.70 7.35 -9.80
N LYS A 72 12.56 6.17 -10.41
CA LYS A 72 11.28 5.75 -11.01
C LYS A 72 10.21 5.51 -9.96
N LEU A 73 10.56 4.97 -8.79
CA LEU A 73 9.61 4.84 -7.68
C LEU A 73 9.16 6.21 -7.16
N LYS A 74 10.08 7.17 -7.06
CA LYS A 74 9.75 8.56 -6.68
C LYS A 74 8.84 9.25 -7.70
N GLU A 75 9.10 9.09 -8.99
CA GLU A 75 8.22 9.60 -10.06
C GLU A 75 6.80 9.02 -9.92
N GLN A 76 6.67 7.72 -9.69
CA GLN A 76 5.36 7.08 -9.48
C GLN A 76 4.66 7.57 -8.21
N ALA A 77 5.39 7.75 -7.12
CA ALA A 77 4.86 8.30 -5.88
C ALA A 77 4.36 9.74 -6.04
N ALA A 78 5.06 10.56 -6.84
CA ALA A 78 4.66 11.93 -7.12
C ALA A 78 3.32 12.00 -7.89
N GLN A 79 3.16 11.15 -8.92
CA GLN A 79 1.90 11.08 -9.67
C GLN A 79 0.72 10.62 -8.79
N LEU A 80 0.96 9.65 -7.90
CA LEU A 80 -0.05 9.23 -6.92
C LEU A 80 -0.38 10.36 -5.94
N ARG A 81 0.61 11.12 -5.48
CA ARG A 81 0.37 12.27 -4.61
C ARG A 81 -0.48 13.34 -5.31
N GLU A 82 -0.21 13.64 -6.57
CA GLU A 82 -1.06 14.57 -7.34
C GLU A 82 -2.53 14.12 -7.35
N ARG A 83 -2.79 12.80 -7.50
CA ARG A 83 -4.16 12.26 -7.41
C ARG A 83 -4.78 12.40 -6.04
N LEU A 84 -4.03 12.10 -4.97
CA LEU A 84 -4.50 12.30 -3.61
C LEU A 84 -4.87 13.76 -3.35
N ASP A 85 -4.04 14.70 -3.81
CA ASP A 85 -4.29 16.13 -3.71
C ASP A 85 -5.55 16.55 -4.49
N GLU A 86 -5.77 16.01 -5.70
CA GLU A 86 -6.99 16.26 -6.48
C GLU A 86 -8.26 15.78 -5.77
N ILE A 87 -8.22 14.62 -5.12
CA ILE A 87 -9.34 14.10 -4.31
C ILE A 87 -9.65 15.07 -3.18
N VAL A 88 -8.63 15.47 -2.41
CA VAL A 88 -8.79 16.42 -1.28
C VAL A 88 -9.39 17.73 -1.77
N GLN A 89 -8.85 18.30 -2.85
CA GLN A 89 -9.31 19.58 -3.40
C GLN A 89 -10.75 19.54 -3.89
N ARG A 90 -11.17 18.44 -4.54
CA ARG A 90 -12.48 18.35 -5.18
C ARG A 90 -13.60 17.89 -4.27
N LEU A 91 -13.27 16.99 -3.34
CA LEU A 91 -14.24 16.46 -2.39
C LEU A 91 -14.27 17.29 -1.09
N GLY A 92 -13.24 18.10 -0.83
CA GLY A 92 -13.16 18.94 0.37
C GLY A 92 -13.03 18.15 1.67
N VAL A 93 -12.50 16.93 1.60
CA VAL A 93 -12.38 16.02 2.74
C VAL A 93 -10.94 15.60 2.99
N LYS A 94 -10.62 15.38 4.27
CA LYS A 94 -9.43 14.65 4.69
C LYS A 94 -9.82 13.19 4.91
N PHE A 95 -8.96 12.27 4.48
CA PHE A 95 -9.21 10.84 4.57
C PHE A 95 -7.90 10.10 4.88
N PRO A 96 -7.97 8.93 5.54
CA PRO A 96 -6.80 8.08 5.74
C PRO A 96 -6.35 7.46 4.42
N VAL A 97 -5.04 7.34 4.24
CA VAL A 97 -4.44 6.60 3.14
C VAL A 97 -3.84 5.30 3.68
N TYR A 98 -4.15 4.18 3.07
CA TYR A 98 -3.61 2.87 3.42
C TYR A 98 -2.61 2.43 2.36
N LEU A 99 -1.41 2.03 2.77
CA LEU A 99 -0.39 1.52 1.85
C LEU A 99 -0.38 0.00 1.91
N ALA A 100 -0.72 -0.64 0.79
CA ALA A 100 -0.73 -2.10 0.68
C ALA A 100 0.44 -2.57 -0.20
N LEU A 101 1.35 -3.35 0.38
CA LEU A 101 2.35 -4.08 -0.39
C LEU A 101 1.67 -5.29 -1.05
N THR A 102 1.48 -5.23 -2.36
CA THR A 102 0.80 -6.27 -3.15
C THR A 102 1.80 -7.16 -3.87
N LYS A 103 1.33 -8.28 -4.42
CA LYS A 103 2.18 -9.28 -5.11
C LYS A 103 3.34 -9.76 -4.24
N GLY A 104 3.05 -10.06 -2.97
CA GLY A 104 4.03 -10.55 -2.01
C GLY A 104 4.69 -11.85 -2.46
N ASP A 105 3.99 -12.68 -3.25
CA ASP A 105 4.49 -13.88 -3.92
C ASP A 105 5.74 -13.65 -4.78
N ARG A 106 6.02 -12.39 -5.16
CA ARG A 106 7.21 -12.00 -5.91
C ARG A 106 8.43 -11.68 -5.05
N ILE A 107 8.28 -11.69 -3.73
CA ILE A 107 9.40 -11.60 -2.79
C ILE A 107 10.00 -13.00 -2.67
N ALA A 108 11.32 -13.13 -2.87
CA ALA A 108 11.94 -14.44 -2.84
C ALA A 108 11.78 -15.09 -1.45
N GLY A 109 11.41 -16.37 -1.44
CA GLY A 109 11.08 -17.13 -0.23
C GLY A 109 9.65 -16.95 0.31
N PHE A 110 8.83 -16.07 -0.27
CA PHE A 110 7.47 -15.81 0.22
C PHE A 110 6.62 -17.09 0.30
N SER A 111 6.49 -17.84 -0.81
CA SER A 111 5.59 -19.01 -0.84
C SER A 111 5.98 -20.05 0.21
N GLU A 112 7.26 -20.46 0.23
CA GLU A 112 7.78 -21.42 1.22
C GLU A 112 7.60 -20.93 2.66
N PHE A 113 7.78 -19.62 2.92
CA PHE A 113 7.61 -19.04 4.25
C PHE A 113 6.15 -19.09 4.72
N PHE A 114 5.19 -18.70 3.87
CA PHE A 114 3.79 -18.64 4.23
C PHE A 114 3.06 -19.99 4.14
N GLU A 115 3.56 -20.94 3.36
CA GLU A 115 3.10 -22.34 3.37
C GLU A 115 3.46 -23.05 4.67
N ALA A 116 4.65 -22.78 5.23
CA ALA A 116 5.09 -23.31 6.51
C ALA A 116 4.39 -22.66 7.73
N LEU A 117 3.66 -21.56 7.52
CA LEU A 117 3.01 -20.83 8.61
C LEU A 117 1.88 -21.67 9.23
N PRO A 118 1.83 -21.83 10.57
CA PRO A 118 0.73 -22.53 11.22
C PRO A 118 -0.63 -21.87 10.93
N ASP A 119 -1.69 -22.68 10.80
CA ASP A 119 -3.02 -22.21 10.38
C ASP A 119 -3.60 -21.11 11.27
N GLN A 120 -3.28 -21.14 12.57
CA GLN A 120 -3.68 -20.10 13.54
C GLN A 120 -3.17 -18.69 13.19
N PHE A 121 -2.11 -18.58 12.38
CA PHE A 121 -1.54 -17.30 11.95
C PHE A 121 -1.98 -16.90 10.54
N LYS A 122 -2.45 -17.83 9.69
CA LYS A 122 -2.85 -17.55 8.30
C LYS A 122 -4.02 -16.58 8.18
N GLY A 123 -4.91 -16.55 9.17
CA GLY A 123 -6.06 -15.62 9.21
C GLY A 123 -5.73 -14.23 9.76
N GLN A 124 -4.50 -13.98 10.22
CA GLN A 124 -4.13 -12.72 10.86
C GLN A 124 -3.59 -11.72 9.85
N ALA A 125 -4.07 -10.47 9.94
CA ALA A 125 -3.49 -9.39 9.15
C ALA A 125 -2.01 -9.18 9.52
N LEU A 126 -1.16 -9.08 8.49
CA LEU A 126 0.21 -8.60 8.61
C LEU A 126 0.23 -7.12 8.22
N GLY A 127 0.53 -6.25 9.17
CA GLY A 127 0.57 -4.83 8.95
C GLY A 127 0.76 -4.07 10.25
N TYR A 128 0.71 -2.75 10.15
CA TYR A 128 0.80 -1.85 11.29
C TYR A 128 -0.14 -0.67 11.03
N ALA A 129 -1.06 -0.43 11.97
CA ALA A 129 -2.02 0.67 11.88
C ALA A 129 -1.55 1.86 12.72
N ASN A 130 -1.76 3.07 12.22
CA ASN A 130 -1.53 4.27 13.01
C ASN A 130 -2.67 4.47 14.01
N SER A 131 -2.35 4.40 15.30
CA SER A 131 -3.29 4.69 16.38
C SER A 131 -3.39 6.18 16.70
N GLU A 132 -2.50 7.01 16.14
CA GLU A 132 -2.41 8.46 16.38
C GLU A 132 -2.82 9.27 15.13
N LEU A 133 -3.93 8.89 14.51
CA LEU A 133 -4.49 9.59 13.35
C LEU A 133 -4.84 11.05 13.74
N GLY A 134 -4.24 12.03 13.05
CA GLY A 134 -4.64 13.45 13.14
C GLY A 134 -3.64 14.41 13.80
N ASN A 135 -2.55 13.91 14.39
CA ASN A 135 -1.40 14.78 14.66
C ASN A 135 -0.57 14.92 13.37
N ASN A 136 0.20 16.00 13.22
CA ASN A 136 1.32 16.09 12.27
C ASN A 136 2.42 15.08 12.63
N ALA A 137 2.04 13.82 12.82
CA ALA A 137 2.90 12.71 13.12
C ALA A 137 3.88 12.61 11.96
N ASP A 138 5.15 12.57 12.32
CA ASP A 138 6.24 12.38 11.39
C ASP A 138 6.01 11.06 10.63
N THR A 139 5.49 11.16 9.40
CA THR A 139 5.17 10.01 8.55
C THR A 139 6.38 9.13 8.33
N SER A 140 7.57 9.74 8.26
CA SER A 140 8.83 9.00 8.17
C SER A 140 9.06 8.17 9.43
N ARG A 141 8.89 8.76 10.63
CA ARG A 141 8.98 8.01 11.89
C ARG A 141 7.94 6.91 12.01
N PHE A 142 6.69 7.17 11.59
CA PHE A 142 5.65 6.16 11.58
C PHE A 142 6.03 4.99 10.67
N PHE A 143 6.47 5.28 9.45
CA PHE A 143 6.91 4.27 8.49
C PHE A 143 8.05 3.42 9.06
N GLU A 144 9.08 4.04 9.65
CA GLU A 144 10.20 3.32 10.27
C GLU A 144 9.73 2.36 11.36
N LYS A 145 8.78 2.80 12.21
CA LYS A 145 8.20 1.95 13.25
C LYS A 145 7.37 0.80 12.64
N ALA A 146 6.51 1.11 11.68
CA ALA A 146 5.63 0.15 11.03
C ALA A 146 6.44 -0.94 10.32
N PHE A 147 7.41 -0.53 9.49
CA PHE A 147 8.24 -1.44 8.71
C PHE A 147 9.13 -2.33 9.59
N ARG A 148 9.76 -1.73 10.61
CA ARG A 148 10.53 -2.50 11.60
C ARG A 148 9.66 -3.54 12.31
N THR A 149 8.46 -3.16 12.73
CA THR A 149 7.53 -4.09 13.42
C THR A 149 7.14 -5.26 12.52
N MET A 150 6.92 -5.02 11.23
CA MET A 150 6.65 -6.10 10.26
C MET A 150 7.86 -7.03 10.08
N CYS A 151 9.07 -6.48 9.96
CA CYS A 151 10.30 -7.29 9.88
C CYS A 151 10.50 -8.13 11.14
N GLU A 152 10.37 -7.53 12.32
CA GLU A 152 10.50 -8.23 13.62
C GLU A 152 9.43 -9.32 13.78
N ARG A 153 8.23 -9.12 13.24
CA ARG A 153 7.20 -10.16 13.22
C ARG A 153 7.57 -11.31 12.29
N ALA A 154 8.05 -11.04 11.08
CA ALA A 154 8.54 -12.06 10.16
C ALA A 154 9.69 -12.88 10.78
N GLU A 155 10.62 -12.22 11.46
CA GLU A 155 11.72 -12.87 12.18
C GLU A 155 11.25 -13.75 13.34
N ARG A 156 10.28 -13.29 14.14
CA ARG A 156 9.69 -14.11 15.21
C ARG A 156 8.96 -15.33 14.68
N LEU A 157 8.19 -15.17 13.61
CA LEU A 157 7.50 -16.29 12.95
C LEU A 157 8.51 -17.30 12.42
N ARG A 158 9.60 -16.83 11.79
CA ARG A 158 10.70 -17.70 11.36
C ARG A 158 11.23 -18.56 12.51
N LEU A 159 11.57 -17.94 13.64
CA LEU A 159 12.11 -18.66 14.79
C LEU A 159 11.12 -19.68 15.37
N ALA A 160 9.83 -19.33 15.43
CA ALA A 160 8.78 -20.23 15.89
C ALA A 160 8.64 -21.45 14.96
N MET A 161 8.61 -21.24 13.64
CA MET A 161 8.51 -22.33 12.66
C MET A 161 9.73 -23.26 12.68
N ILE A 162 10.94 -22.71 12.83
CA ILE A 162 12.18 -23.51 12.95
C ILE A 162 12.17 -24.37 14.22
N TYR A 163 11.61 -23.84 15.32
CA TYR A 163 11.52 -24.59 16.57
C TYR A 163 10.52 -25.76 16.48
N GLU A 164 9.41 -25.58 15.76
CA GLU A 164 8.38 -26.60 15.56
C GLU A 164 8.78 -27.69 14.54
N GLN A 165 9.56 -27.34 13.50
CA GLN A 165 10.09 -28.33 12.56
C GLN A 165 11.26 -29.12 13.19
N GLU A 166 11.12 -30.45 13.27
CA GLU A 166 12.21 -31.35 13.65
C GLU A 166 13.34 -31.32 12.59
N ARG A 167 14.24 -30.33 12.73
CA ARG A 167 15.63 -30.12 12.22
C ARG A 167 16.10 -30.60 10.84
N ASN A 168 15.43 -31.48 10.12
CA ASN A 168 16.03 -32.18 8.99
C ASN A 168 15.70 -31.60 7.62
N ASP A 169 14.67 -30.76 7.47
CA ASP A 169 14.35 -30.11 6.18
C ASP A 169 13.67 -28.75 6.35
N ILE A 170 14.43 -27.73 6.75
CA ILE A 170 13.94 -26.35 6.84
C ILE A 170 14.03 -25.71 5.44
N PRO A 171 12.90 -25.28 4.84
CA PRO A 171 12.89 -24.67 3.51
C PRO A 171 13.79 -23.43 3.44
N ARG A 172 14.51 -23.25 2.33
CA ARG A 172 15.39 -22.08 2.14
C ARG A 172 14.62 -20.77 2.21
N GLY A 173 13.40 -20.76 1.68
CA GLY A 173 12.51 -19.60 1.70
C GLY A 173 12.17 -19.11 3.10
N MET A 174 12.22 -19.99 4.11
CA MET A 174 12.03 -19.62 5.51
C MET A 174 13.10 -18.64 6.01
N PHE A 175 14.32 -18.76 5.49
CA PHE A 175 15.42 -17.82 5.78
C PHE A 175 15.45 -16.63 4.83
N LEU A 176 15.06 -16.85 3.56
CA LEU A 176 15.17 -15.84 2.51
C LEU A 176 14.12 -14.73 2.68
N PHE A 177 12.85 -15.08 2.99
CA PHE A 177 11.77 -14.11 3.01
C PHE A 177 12.01 -12.93 3.97
N PRO A 178 12.40 -13.11 5.25
CA PRO A 178 12.63 -11.97 6.14
C PRO A 178 13.77 -11.04 5.65
N ALA A 179 14.82 -11.60 5.07
CA ALA A 179 15.92 -10.83 4.50
C ALA A 179 15.48 -10.02 3.27
N GLU A 180 14.71 -10.65 2.37
CA GLU A 180 14.16 -10.00 1.18
C GLU A 180 13.10 -8.96 1.53
N LEU A 181 12.24 -9.23 2.52
CA LEU A 181 11.31 -8.22 3.02
C LEU A 181 12.08 -6.99 3.53
N LYS A 182 13.16 -7.20 4.29
CA LYS A 182 14.00 -6.12 4.81
C LYS A 182 14.69 -5.32 3.70
N SER A 183 15.06 -5.96 2.58
CA SER A 183 15.69 -5.30 1.44
C SER A 183 14.76 -4.26 0.78
N LEU A 184 13.43 -4.43 0.91
CA LEU A 184 12.43 -3.49 0.39
C LEU A 184 12.35 -2.17 1.20
N HIS A 185 13.04 -2.04 2.33
CA HIS A 185 12.97 -0.85 3.19
C HIS A 185 13.31 0.43 2.42
N ALA A 186 14.52 0.51 1.85
CA ALA A 186 15.01 1.71 1.18
C ALA A 186 14.13 2.15 -0.01
N PRO A 187 13.76 1.27 -0.96
CA PRO A 187 12.88 1.66 -2.07
C PRO A 187 11.49 2.08 -1.59
N LEU A 188 10.93 1.39 -0.57
CA LEU A 188 9.62 1.74 -0.04
C LEU A 188 9.65 3.07 0.75
N LYS A 189 10.71 3.32 1.51
CA LYS A 189 10.94 4.59 2.22
C LYS A 189 10.96 5.77 1.24
N ALA A 190 11.73 5.63 0.15
CA ALA A 190 11.82 6.66 -0.87
C ALA A 190 10.46 6.94 -1.54
N PHE A 191 9.66 5.91 -1.75
CA PHE A 191 8.30 6.04 -2.26
C PHE A 191 7.38 6.76 -1.26
N VAL A 192 7.37 6.33 0.01
CA VAL A 192 6.55 6.90 1.10
C VAL A 192 6.89 8.37 1.35
N ASP A 193 8.17 8.73 1.36
CA ASP A 193 8.62 10.11 1.60
C ASP A 193 8.10 11.09 0.55
N VAL A 194 8.00 10.65 -0.70
CA VAL A 194 7.41 11.47 -1.76
C VAL A 194 5.89 11.50 -1.65
N LEU A 195 5.26 10.34 -1.46
CA LEU A 195 3.80 10.23 -1.39
C LEU A 195 3.21 11.08 -0.27
N PHE A 196 3.84 11.10 0.91
CA PHE A 196 3.35 11.79 2.10
C PHE A 196 4.08 13.08 2.44
N ARG A 197 4.89 13.62 1.51
CA ARG A 197 5.62 14.87 1.73
C ARG A 197 4.68 16.00 2.21
N PRO A 198 5.02 16.75 3.28
CA PRO A 198 4.27 17.95 3.66
C PRO A 198 4.32 18.98 2.53
N SER A 199 3.20 19.64 2.23
CA SER A 199 3.14 20.70 1.21
C SER A 199 2.81 22.04 1.89
N PRO A 200 3.61 23.10 1.71
CA PRO A 200 3.41 24.38 2.40
C PRO A 200 2.17 25.17 1.95
N TYR A 201 1.48 24.73 0.89
CA TYR A 201 0.20 25.30 0.42
C TYR A 201 -0.99 24.35 0.63
N ARG A 202 -0.75 23.15 1.21
CA ARG A 202 -1.73 22.06 1.27
C ARG A 202 -1.46 21.19 2.50
N ASP A 203 -2.40 21.12 3.43
CA ASP A 203 -2.35 20.16 4.54
C ASP A 203 -2.04 18.75 4.02
N ALA A 204 -1.08 18.05 4.64
CA ALA A 204 -0.71 16.70 4.23
C ALA A 204 -1.86 15.71 4.50
N PRO A 205 -2.12 14.74 3.60
CA PRO A 205 -2.99 13.61 3.93
C PRO A 205 -2.36 12.79 5.07
N PHE A 206 -3.19 12.36 6.03
CA PHE A 206 -2.73 11.62 7.20
C PHE A 206 -2.68 10.10 6.90
N PHE A 207 -1.70 9.42 7.53
CA PHE A 207 -1.39 8.00 7.37
C PHE A 207 -1.60 7.26 8.69
#